data_AF-D6Z5P6-F1
#
_entry.id   AF-D6Z5P6-F1
#
_cell.length_a   1.000
_cell.length_b   1.000
_cell.length_c   1.000
_cell.angle_alpha   90.00
_cell.angle_beta   90.00
_cell.angle_gamma   90.00
#
_symmetry.space_group_name_H-M   'P 1'
#
loop_
_entity.id
_entity.type
_entity.pdbx_description
1 polymer ?
#
loop_
_entity_poly.entity_id
_entity_poly.type
_entity_poly.pdbx_seq_one_letter_code
_entity_poly.pdbx_strand_id
1 'polypeptide(L)'
;MNFSGRNTALIILSLLVMAGCAGLIARTPTQQFDHDIHVDSLVEHGFGCLDCHYFTTLEEQEFPKVFAVSEEALFGTMTICHYCHVDPETRDLAATQECMACHTEMDDIRPPTHLHDWTRDHGLDARNDRQTCVSCHNNPSFCNDCHTRRDTNFNVVHSRSYRYFHGIEAQIDPASCNACHTANFCIDCHSGRRRF
;
A
#
# COMPACT_ATOMS: atom_id res chain seq x y z
N MET A 1 6.66 61.61 21.35
CA MET A 1 6.94 60.17 21.57
C MET A 1 5.63 59.41 21.47
N ASN A 2 5.43 58.60 20.42
CA ASN A 2 4.63 57.36 20.42
C ASN A 2 4.56 56.77 19.00
N PHE A 3 5.66 56.14 18.58
CA PHE A 3 5.68 55.17 17.49
C PHE A 3 5.66 53.77 18.12
N SER A 4 4.48 53.23 18.48
CA SER A 4 4.44 51.87 19.07
C SER A 4 3.18 51.06 18.79
N GLY A 5 2.30 51.49 17.88
CA GLY A 5 1.02 50.79 17.64
C GLY A 5 0.86 50.13 16.27
N ARG A 6 1.62 50.55 15.25
CA ARG A 6 1.33 50.20 13.85
C ARG A 6 2.23 49.11 13.27
N ASN A 7 3.40 48.87 13.87
CA ASN A 7 4.39 47.93 13.34
C ASN A 7 4.16 46.49 13.83
N THR A 8 3.54 46.28 14.99
CA THR A 8 3.25 44.95 15.54
C THR A 8 2.12 44.23 14.79
N ALA A 9 1.10 44.97 14.33
CA ALA A 9 -0.01 44.39 13.56
C ALA A 9 0.42 43.90 12.16
N LEU A 10 1.35 44.61 11.51
CA LEU A 10 1.89 44.22 10.20
C LEU A 10 2.81 42.99 10.28
N ILE A 11 3.54 42.82 11.39
CA ILE A 11 4.44 41.66 11.62
C ILE A 11 3.63 40.39 11.93
N ILE A 12 2.52 40.48 12.67
CA ILE A 12 1.68 39.33 12.98
C ILE A 12 0.90 38.85 11.75
N LEU A 13 0.45 39.78 10.89
CA LEU A 13 -0.24 39.44 9.64
C LEU A 13 0.71 38.78 8.62
N SER A 14 1.99 39.17 8.60
CA SER A 14 2.99 38.54 7.72
C SER A 14 3.48 37.17 8.22
N LEU A 15 3.48 36.91 9.54
CA LEU A 15 3.76 35.57 10.10
C LEU A 15 2.63 34.56 9.81
N LEU A 16 1.37 35.00 9.77
CA LEU A 16 0.22 34.13 9.44
C LEU A 16 0.15 33.76 7.95
N VAL A 17 0.64 34.63 7.06
CA VAL A 17 0.73 34.32 5.62
C VAL A 17 1.83 33.29 5.31
N MET A 18 2.96 33.35 6.02
CA MET A 18 4.06 32.38 5.83
C MET A 18 3.74 30.99 6.41
N ALA A 19 2.91 30.91 7.45
CA ALA A 19 2.43 29.63 8.00
C ALA A 19 1.32 28.99 7.13
N GLY A 20 0.56 29.80 6.38
CA GLY A 20 -0.50 29.33 5.48
C GLY A 20 -0.02 28.67 4.18
N CYS A 21 1.23 28.93 3.77
CA CYS A 21 1.80 28.35 2.54
C CYS A 21 2.57 27.03 2.77
N ALA A 22 2.89 26.68 4.02
CA ALA A 22 3.65 25.47 4.32
C ALA A 22 2.80 24.18 4.25
N GLY A 23 1.47 24.28 4.23
CA GLY A 23 0.55 23.15 4.38
C GLY A 23 -0.04 22.55 3.10
N LEU A 24 0.41 22.93 1.89
CA LEU A 24 -0.35 22.65 0.66
C LEU A 24 0.45 22.13 -0.55
N ILE A 25 1.70 21.71 -0.39
CA ILE A 25 2.43 21.02 -1.47
C ILE A 25 2.54 19.54 -1.11
N ALA A 26 1.42 18.82 -1.22
CA ALA A 26 1.49 17.36 -1.31
C ALA A 26 2.34 17.03 -2.54
N ARG A 27 3.47 16.36 -2.34
CA ARG A 27 4.37 16.00 -3.45
C ARG A 27 3.74 14.85 -4.21
N THR A 28 3.34 15.09 -5.46
CA THR A 28 2.80 14.02 -6.30
C THR A 28 3.93 13.09 -6.78
N PRO A 29 3.64 11.83 -7.14
CA PRO A 29 4.63 10.93 -7.73
C PRO A 29 5.38 11.55 -8.91
N THR A 30 4.67 12.30 -9.75
CA THR A 30 5.24 13.00 -10.91
C THR A 30 6.23 14.09 -10.52
N GLN A 31 6.06 14.75 -9.38
CA GLN A 31 7.02 15.74 -8.88
C GLN A 31 8.30 15.11 -8.33
N GLN A 32 8.29 13.80 -8.07
CA GLN A 32 9.45 13.04 -7.62
C GLN A 32 10.23 12.42 -8.78
N PHE A 33 9.70 12.51 -10.01
CA PHE A 33 10.39 12.03 -11.20
C PHE A 33 11.60 12.91 -11.56
N ASP A 34 12.75 12.27 -11.73
CA ASP A 34 14.00 12.91 -12.13
C ASP A 34 14.39 12.42 -13.54
N HIS A 35 14.47 13.34 -14.51
CA HIS A 35 14.77 12.98 -15.91
C HIS A 35 16.20 12.45 -16.07
N ASP A 36 17.16 12.97 -15.31
CA ASP A 36 18.58 12.67 -15.50
C ASP A 36 18.87 11.21 -15.16
N ILE A 37 18.13 10.64 -14.20
CA ILE A 37 18.29 9.24 -13.81
C ILE A 37 17.46 8.27 -14.68
N HIS A 38 16.39 8.75 -15.34
CA HIS A 38 15.49 7.89 -16.10
C HIS A 38 15.80 7.84 -17.59
N VAL A 39 16.33 8.91 -18.18
CA VAL A 39 16.41 9.05 -19.65
C VAL A 39 17.15 7.91 -20.33
N ASP A 40 18.30 7.49 -19.80
CA ASP A 40 19.12 6.42 -20.40
C ASP A 40 18.40 5.07 -20.31
N SER A 41 17.84 4.75 -19.14
CA SER A 41 17.07 3.50 -18.92
C SER A 41 15.80 3.47 -19.78
N LEU A 42 15.07 4.57 -19.88
CA LEU A 42 13.87 4.67 -20.69
C LEU A 42 14.18 4.44 -22.17
N VAL A 43 15.23 5.09 -22.70
CA VAL A 43 15.66 4.92 -24.09
C VAL A 43 16.12 3.48 -24.36
N GLU A 44 16.83 2.85 -23.42
CA GLU A 44 17.24 1.44 -23.53
C GLU A 44 16.04 0.49 -23.62
N HIS A 45 14.97 0.78 -22.88
CA HIS A 45 13.71 0.04 -22.91
C HIS A 45 12.78 0.44 -24.07
N GLY A 46 13.24 1.30 -24.99
CA GLY A 46 12.51 1.69 -26.18
C GLY A 46 11.46 2.77 -25.97
N PHE A 47 11.46 3.45 -24.82
CA PHE A 47 10.60 4.60 -24.55
C PHE A 47 11.25 5.89 -25.07
N GLY A 48 10.52 6.60 -25.92
CA GLY A 48 10.86 7.93 -26.40
C GLY A 48 10.18 9.04 -25.59
N CYS A 49 10.56 10.28 -25.87
CA CYS A 49 10.06 11.44 -25.14
C CYS A 49 8.53 11.59 -25.23
N LEU A 50 7.95 11.17 -26.36
CA LEU A 50 6.51 11.31 -26.65
C LEU A 50 5.64 10.24 -25.97
N ASP A 51 6.24 9.20 -25.40
CA ASP A 51 5.49 8.17 -24.66
C ASP A 51 5.02 8.70 -23.29
N CYS A 52 5.71 9.71 -22.76
CA CYS A 52 5.34 10.41 -21.53
C CYS A 52 4.79 11.83 -21.79
N HIS A 53 5.28 12.52 -22.82
CA HIS A 53 4.81 13.86 -23.19
C HIS A 53 3.87 13.79 -24.39
N TYR A 54 2.58 13.60 -24.11
CA TYR A 54 1.58 13.54 -25.16
C TYR A 54 1.15 14.95 -25.58
N PHE A 55 1.76 15.46 -26.64
CA PHE A 55 1.30 16.67 -27.31
C PHE A 55 0.10 16.31 -28.19
N THR A 56 -1.12 16.52 -27.68
CA THR A 56 -2.29 16.51 -28.56
C THR A 56 -2.12 17.65 -29.59
N THR A 57 -2.61 17.46 -30.81
CA THR A 57 -2.78 18.58 -31.74
C THR A 57 -3.83 19.52 -31.16
N LEU A 58 -3.38 20.58 -30.51
CA LEU A 58 -4.25 21.62 -29.97
C LEU A 58 -4.81 22.45 -31.14
N GLU A 59 -5.97 22.05 -31.68
CA GLU A 59 -6.80 22.94 -32.50
C GLU A 59 -7.42 24.07 -31.65
N GLU A 60 -7.42 23.92 -30.33
CA GLU A 60 -7.94 24.88 -29.36
C GLU A 60 -6.86 25.94 -29.01
N GLN A 61 -7.10 27.21 -29.36
CA GLN A 61 -6.19 28.34 -29.08
C GLN A 61 -6.49 29.06 -27.74
N GLU A 62 -7.44 28.55 -26.96
CA GLU A 62 -7.79 29.13 -25.67
C GLU A 62 -6.85 28.65 -24.58
N PHE A 63 -5.91 29.52 -24.20
CA PHE A 63 -4.85 29.25 -23.23
C PHE A 63 -5.31 28.55 -21.92
N PRO A 64 -6.45 28.91 -21.29
CA PRO A 64 -6.89 28.23 -20.07
C PRO A 64 -7.30 26.76 -20.28
N LYS A 65 -7.93 26.44 -21.41
CA LYS A 65 -8.32 25.06 -21.75
C LYS A 65 -7.12 24.25 -22.19
N VAL A 66 -6.23 24.86 -22.97
CA VAL A 66 -4.94 24.28 -23.32
C VAL A 66 -4.17 23.91 -22.06
N PHE A 67 -4.06 24.82 -21.09
CA PHE A 67 -3.36 24.57 -19.82
C PHE A 67 -3.97 23.42 -19.02
N ALA A 68 -5.29 23.37 -18.86
CA ALA A 68 -5.97 22.30 -18.12
C ALA A 68 -5.82 20.93 -18.79
N VAL A 69 -5.95 20.85 -20.12
CA VAL A 69 -5.75 19.61 -20.88
C VAL A 69 -4.27 19.23 -20.89
N SER A 70 -3.36 20.21 -20.91
CA SER A 70 -1.94 19.98 -20.84
C SER A 70 -1.53 19.43 -19.47
N GLU A 71 -2.09 19.88 -18.36
CA GLU A 71 -1.74 19.32 -17.04
C GLU A 71 -2.12 17.84 -16.94
N GLU A 72 -3.24 17.41 -17.52
CA GLU A 72 -3.66 16.01 -17.53
C GLU A 72 -2.98 15.16 -18.63
N ALA A 73 -2.55 15.78 -19.74
CA ALA A 73 -1.90 15.11 -20.88
C ALA A 73 -0.37 15.17 -20.89
N LEU A 74 0.26 16.11 -20.18
CA LEU A 74 1.73 16.29 -20.12
C LEU A 74 2.39 15.33 -19.14
N PHE A 75 1.63 14.81 -18.18
CA PHE A 75 2.12 13.89 -17.16
C PHE A 75 1.55 12.51 -17.44
N GLY A 76 2.43 11.59 -17.85
CA GLY A 76 2.07 10.20 -18.09
C GLY A 76 1.25 9.64 -16.94
N THR A 77 0.21 8.88 -17.27
CA THR A 77 -0.63 8.22 -16.26
C THR A 77 0.24 7.33 -15.37
N MET A 78 -0.17 7.12 -14.11
CA MET A 78 0.53 6.22 -13.17
C MET A 78 0.91 4.86 -13.78
N THR A 79 0.16 4.39 -14.77
CA THR A 79 0.42 3.19 -15.57
C THR A 79 1.83 3.13 -16.15
N ILE A 80 2.40 4.24 -16.67
CA ILE A 80 3.73 4.21 -17.28
C ILE A 80 4.82 3.99 -16.22
N CYS A 81 4.68 4.61 -15.05
CA CYS A 81 5.61 4.41 -13.94
C CYS A 81 5.52 2.97 -13.41
N HIS A 82 4.28 2.47 -13.22
CA HIS A 82 4.06 1.11 -12.72
C HIS A 82 4.53 0.02 -13.69
N TYR A 83 4.61 0.29 -14.99
CA TYR A 83 5.10 -0.67 -15.99
C TYR A 83 6.50 -1.20 -15.65
N CYS A 84 7.46 -0.32 -15.31
CA CYS A 84 8.82 -0.76 -14.96
C CYS A 84 9.02 -0.95 -13.44
N HIS A 85 8.26 -0.26 -12.60
CA HIS A 85 8.50 -0.26 -11.14
C HIS A 85 7.64 -1.27 -10.37
N VAL A 86 6.51 -1.73 -10.91
CA VAL A 86 5.50 -2.50 -10.16
C VAL A 86 5.05 -3.76 -10.89
N ASP A 87 4.80 -3.67 -12.19
CA ASP A 87 4.24 -4.78 -12.97
C ASP A 87 5.18 -6.00 -12.98
N PRO A 88 4.75 -7.17 -12.47
CA PRO A 88 5.60 -8.35 -12.41
C PRO A 88 6.14 -8.84 -13.76
N GLU A 89 5.45 -8.56 -14.87
CA GLU A 89 5.81 -9.03 -16.20
C GLU A 89 6.87 -8.14 -16.85
N THR A 90 6.86 -6.85 -16.54
CA THR A 90 7.64 -5.82 -17.23
C THR A 90 8.59 -5.06 -16.33
N ARG A 91 8.61 -5.36 -15.02
CA ARG A 91 9.49 -4.67 -14.07
C ARG A 91 10.97 -4.81 -14.40
N ASP A 92 11.69 -3.71 -14.26
CA ASP A 92 13.14 -3.67 -14.28
C ASP A 92 13.67 -3.87 -12.85
N LEU A 93 14.63 -4.77 -12.66
CA LEU A 93 15.25 -5.01 -11.36
C LEU A 93 16.18 -3.86 -10.93
N ALA A 94 16.63 -3.02 -11.85
CA ALA A 94 17.40 -1.82 -11.57
C ALA A 94 16.51 -0.67 -11.02
N ALA A 95 15.21 -0.69 -11.35
CA ALA A 95 14.24 0.27 -10.85
C ALA A 95 13.87 -0.01 -9.38
N THR A 96 13.65 1.05 -8.61
CA THR A 96 13.14 0.94 -7.24
C THR A 96 11.73 0.35 -7.24
N GLN A 97 11.49 -0.61 -6.35
CA GLN A 97 10.16 -1.21 -6.10
C GLN A 97 9.55 -0.67 -4.79
N GLU A 98 10.22 0.28 -4.14
CA GLU A 98 9.74 0.92 -2.92
C GLU A 98 8.66 1.94 -3.27
N CYS A 99 7.40 1.63 -2.96
CA CYS A 99 6.27 2.50 -3.28
C CYS A 99 6.43 3.91 -2.70
N MET A 100 7.03 4.02 -1.51
CA MET A 100 7.29 5.29 -0.83
C MET A 100 8.33 6.18 -1.50
N ALA A 101 9.09 5.65 -2.48
CA ALA A 101 10.01 6.46 -3.28
C ALA A 101 9.28 7.48 -4.17
N CYS A 102 7.99 7.26 -4.45
CA CYS A 102 7.14 8.16 -5.22
C CYS A 102 5.83 8.51 -4.49
N HIS A 103 5.30 7.59 -3.68
CA HIS A 103 4.10 7.81 -2.86
C HIS A 103 4.50 8.23 -1.44
N THR A 104 4.86 9.51 -1.27
CA THR A 104 5.28 10.02 0.05
C THR A 104 4.15 10.08 1.06
N GLU A 105 2.92 10.25 0.56
CA GLU A 105 1.69 10.23 1.36
C GLU A 105 0.89 8.96 1.02
N MET A 106 1.21 7.85 1.69
CA MET A 106 0.58 6.55 1.41
C MET A 106 -0.93 6.52 1.70
N ASP A 107 -1.41 7.48 2.50
CA ASP A 107 -2.83 7.63 2.81
C ASP A 107 -3.65 8.04 1.57
N ASP A 108 -3.03 8.70 0.60
CA ASP A 108 -3.70 9.13 -0.65
C ASP A 108 -3.99 7.94 -1.59
N ILE A 109 -3.22 6.86 -1.48
CA ILE A 109 -3.41 5.63 -2.26
C ILE A 109 -4.03 4.50 -1.45
N ARG A 110 -4.42 4.77 -0.20
CA ARG A 110 -5.02 3.78 0.71
C ARG A 110 -6.42 3.38 0.20
N PRO A 111 -6.66 2.08 -0.08
CA PRO A 111 -7.99 1.63 -0.50
C PRO A 111 -9.04 1.79 0.61
N PRO A 112 -10.33 1.93 0.27
CA PRO A 112 -11.43 2.03 1.24
C PRO A 112 -11.55 0.84 2.20
N THR A 113 -10.94 -0.30 1.87
CA THR A 113 -10.90 -1.52 2.70
C THR A 113 -10.07 -1.35 3.97
N HIS A 114 -9.21 -0.33 4.06
CA HIS A 114 -8.42 -0.03 5.26
C HIS A 114 -9.25 0.70 6.32
N LEU A 115 -10.21 -0.02 6.90
CA LEU A 115 -11.12 0.49 7.92
C LEU A 115 -10.50 0.39 9.33
N HIS A 116 -11.10 1.10 10.29
CA HIS A 116 -10.63 1.14 11.68
C HIS A 116 -10.51 -0.25 12.33
N ASP A 117 -11.45 -1.15 12.03
CA ASP A 117 -11.49 -2.53 12.56
C ASP A 117 -10.91 -3.56 11.58
N TRP A 118 -9.97 -3.17 10.71
CA TRP A 118 -9.42 -4.02 9.65
C TRP A 118 -8.98 -5.41 10.14
N THR A 119 -8.34 -5.51 11.31
CA THR A 119 -7.91 -6.82 11.85
C THR A 119 -9.06 -7.80 12.04
N ARG A 120 -10.28 -7.32 12.34
CA ARG A 120 -11.49 -8.14 12.46
C ARG A 120 -12.09 -8.47 11.09
N ASP A 121 -12.11 -7.49 10.18
CA ASP A 121 -12.97 -7.54 8.99
C ASP A 121 -12.21 -7.91 7.68
N HIS A 122 -10.89 -7.76 7.64
CA HIS A 122 -10.07 -8.00 6.43
C HIS A 122 -10.17 -9.41 5.88
N GLY A 123 -10.56 -10.39 6.72
CA GLY A 123 -10.73 -11.77 6.29
C GLY A 123 -11.79 -11.92 5.19
N LEU A 124 -12.80 -11.04 5.15
CA LEU A 124 -13.80 -11.02 4.08
C LEU A 124 -13.20 -10.48 2.77
N ASP A 125 -12.50 -9.34 2.85
CA ASP A 125 -11.84 -8.72 1.70
C ASP A 125 -10.76 -9.63 1.11
N ALA A 126 -9.93 -10.23 1.97
CA ALA A 126 -8.86 -11.14 1.56
C ALA A 126 -9.39 -12.44 0.94
N ARG A 127 -10.58 -12.91 1.33
CA ARG A 127 -11.25 -14.05 0.68
C ARG A 127 -11.87 -13.67 -0.66
N ASN A 128 -12.38 -12.46 -0.78
CA ASN A 128 -12.95 -11.95 -2.03
C ASN A 128 -11.86 -11.79 -3.09
N ASP A 129 -10.80 -11.06 -2.76
CA ASP A 129 -9.67 -10.88 -3.66
C ASP A 129 -8.37 -10.56 -2.91
N ARG A 130 -7.61 -11.61 -2.58
CA ARG A 130 -6.27 -11.48 -1.99
C ARG A 130 -5.28 -10.71 -2.89
N GLN A 131 -5.48 -10.74 -4.21
CA GLN A 131 -4.53 -10.14 -5.15
C GLN A 131 -4.46 -8.61 -4.98
N THR A 132 -5.59 -7.98 -4.62
CA THR A 132 -5.66 -6.55 -4.30
C THR A 132 -4.81 -6.14 -3.10
N CYS A 133 -4.57 -7.06 -2.16
CA CYS A 133 -3.74 -6.78 -0.99
C CYS A 133 -2.26 -6.81 -1.37
N VAL A 134 -1.85 -7.84 -2.13
CA VAL A 134 -0.45 -8.07 -2.49
C VAL A 134 0.06 -7.16 -3.59
N SER A 135 -0.82 -6.43 -4.28
CA SER A 135 -0.41 -5.37 -5.23
C SER A 135 0.34 -4.23 -4.54
N CYS A 136 0.05 -3.98 -3.26
CA CYS A 136 0.76 -2.99 -2.45
C CYS A 136 1.59 -3.65 -1.33
N HIS A 137 1.06 -4.70 -0.69
CA HIS A 137 1.75 -5.47 0.35
C HIS A 137 2.46 -6.69 -0.23
N ASN A 138 3.52 -6.45 -1.00
CA ASN A 138 4.25 -7.49 -1.74
C ASN A 138 5.15 -8.40 -0.87
N ASN A 139 5.35 -8.07 0.41
CA ASN A 139 6.12 -8.89 1.35
C ASN A 139 5.22 -9.95 2.03
N PRO A 140 5.48 -11.26 1.88
CA PRO A 140 4.70 -12.32 2.53
C PRO A 140 4.59 -12.21 4.05
N SER A 141 5.54 -11.52 4.68
CA SER A 141 5.57 -11.31 6.13
C SER A 141 4.34 -10.55 6.63
N PHE A 142 3.74 -9.65 5.83
CA PHE A 142 2.56 -8.89 6.25
C PHE A 142 1.37 -9.81 6.61
N CYS A 143 1.17 -10.89 5.86
CA CYS A 143 0.16 -11.91 6.20
C CYS A 143 0.61 -12.75 7.39
N ASN A 144 1.87 -13.21 7.32
CA ASN A 144 2.40 -14.21 8.24
C ASN A 144 2.55 -13.66 9.66
N ASP A 145 2.81 -12.37 9.80
CA ASP A 145 2.94 -11.68 11.08
C ASP A 145 1.74 -11.86 12.00
N CYS A 146 0.56 -12.18 11.48
CA CYS A 146 -0.59 -12.53 12.31
C CYS A 146 -1.06 -13.97 12.07
N HIS A 147 -1.03 -14.45 10.83
CA HIS A 147 -1.60 -15.76 10.47
C HIS A 147 -0.69 -16.95 10.78
N THR A 148 0.61 -16.74 11.00
CA THR A 148 1.55 -17.80 11.42
C THR A 148 2.00 -17.66 12.87
N ARG A 149 1.70 -16.52 13.50
CA ARG A 149 1.90 -16.29 14.93
C ARG A 149 0.94 -17.14 15.76
N ARG A 150 1.51 -18.01 16.58
CA ARG A 150 0.76 -18.91 17.48
C ARG A 150 0.15 -18.18 18.68
N ASP A 151 0.58 -16.94 18.94
CA ASP A 151 0.24 -16.11 20.09
C ASP A 151 -0.82 -15.04 19.80
N THR A 152 -0.99 -14.59 18.56
CA THR A 152 -1.98 -13.56 18.16
C THR A 152 -3.30 -14.12 17.68
N ASN A 153 -3.44 -15.45 17.63
CA ASN A 153 -4.72 -16.08 17.39
C ASN A 153 -5.54 -15.96 18.67
N PHE A 154 -6.52 -15.05 18.71
CA PHE A 154 -7.48 -14.88 19.82
C PHE A 154 -8.30 -16.16 20.13
N ASN A 155 -8.03 -17.25 19.42
CA ASN A 155 -8.34 -18.60 19.84
C ASN A 155 -7.40 -19.00 20.99
N VAL A 156 -7.85 -18.72 22.21
CA VAL A 156 -7.57 -19.53 23.41
C VAL A 156 -7.31 -20.96 22.95
N VAL A 157 -6.07 -21.45 23.08
CA VAL A 157 -5.62 -22.77 22.57
C VAL A 157 -6.45 -23.89 23.16
N HIS A 158 -7.61 -24.06 22.54
CA HIS A 158 -8.74 -24.83 22.98
C HIS A 158 -9.18 -24.58 24.45
N SER A 159 -10.46 -24.78 24.77
CA SER A 159 -10.86 -24.76 26.18
C SER A 159 -10.19 -25.94 26.92
N ARG A 160 -10.03 -25.85 28.25
CA ARG A 160 -9.59 -27.00 29.07
C ARG A 160 -10.47 -28.25 28.85
N SER A 161 -11.70 -28.03 28.40
CA SER A 161 -12.70 -29.07 28.11
C SER A 161 -12.65 -29.59 26.68
N TYR A 162 -11.74 -29.11 25.83
CA TYR A 162 -11.71 -29.49 24.41
C TYR A 162 -11.48 -30.97 24.17
N ARG A 163 -10.75 -31.63 25.07
CA ARG A 163 -10.62 -33.10 25.08
C ARG A 163 -11.97 -33.81 24.99
N TYR A 164 -13.04 -33.24 25.54
CA TYR A 164 -14.37 -33.85 25.55
C TYR A 164 -15.17 -33.62 24.27
N PHE A 165 -14.85 -32.59 23.47
CA PHE A 165 -15.69 -32.16 22.35
C PHE A 165 -14.98 -32.14 20.99
N HIS A 166 -13.64 -32.19 20.95
CA HIS A 166 -12.86 -32.15 19.71
C HIS A 166 -13.20 -33.29 18.73
N GLY A 167 -13.78 -34.38 19.22
CA GLY A 167 -14.24 -35.48 18.36
C GLY A 167 -15.30 -35.06 17.33
N ILE A 168 -16.15 -34.07 17.66
CA ILE A 168 -17.17 -33.54 16.75
C ILE A 168 -16.49 -32.81 15.59
N GLU A 169 -15.55 -31.92 15.90
CA GLU A 169 -14.79 -31.15 14.91
C GLU A 169 -13.88 -32.04 14.06
N ALA A 170 -13.17 -32.97 14.69
CA ALA A 170 -12.30 -33.93 14.01
C ALA A 170 -13.07 -34.89 13.08
N GLN A 171 -14.37 -35.11 13.32
CA GLN A 171 -15.22 -35.89 12.43
C GLN A 171 -15.66 -35.10 11.19
N ILE A 172 -15.79 -33.79 11.31
CA ILE A 172 -16.20 -32.89 10.21
C ILE A 172 -15.01 -32.61 9.29
N ASP A 173 -13.89 -32.17 9.87
CA ASP A 173 -12.69 -31.82 9.13
C ASP A 173 -11.43 -32.02 9.98
N PRO A 174 -10.84 -33.22 9.99
CA PRO A 174 -9.60 -33.49 10.71
C PRO A 174 -8.38 -32.79 10.09
N ALA A 175 -8.46 -32.33 8.83
CA ALA A 175 -7.35 -31.65 8.18
C ALA A 175 -7.17 -30.22 8.69
N SER A 176 -8.24 -29.57 9.15
CA SER A 176 -8.21 -28.24 9.79
C SER A 176 -7.20 -28.15 10.95
N CYS A 177 -7.03 -29.25 11.70
CA CYS A 177 -6.12 -29.32 12.84
C CYS A 177 -4.65 -29.24 12.41
N ASN A 178 -4.32 -29.59 11.16
CA ASN A 178 -2.95 -29.65 10.66
C ASN A 178 -2.30 -28.28 10.48
N ALA A 179 -3.08 -27.20 10.60
CA ALA A 179 -2.54 -25.85 10.65
C ALA A 179 -1.61 -25.65 11.86
N CYS A 180 -1.88 -26.34 12.98
CA CYS A 180 -1.13 -26.20 14.23
C CYS A 180 -0.58 -27.53 14.78
N HIS A 181 -1.28 -28.64 14.55
CA HIS A 181 -0.93 -29.97 15.04
C HIS A 181 -0.39 -30.85 13.91
N THR A 182 0.36 -31.90 14.24
CA THR A 182 0.77 -32.91 13.26
C THR A 182 -0.02 -34.20 13.49
N ALA A 183 -0.08 -35.09 12.49
CA ALA A 183 -0.77 -36.37 12.62
C ALA A 183 -0.31 -37.19 13.85
N ASN A 184 0.96 -37.06 14.25
CA ASN A 184 1.50 -37.72 15.43
C ASN A 184 0.84 -37.26 16.73
N PHE A 185 0.39 -36.01 16.82
CA PHE A 185 -0.33 -35.49 18.00
C PHE A 185 -1.62 -36.29 18.27
N CYS A 186 -2.37 -36.59 17.21
CA CYS A 186 -3.58 -37.41 17.29
C CYS A 186 -3.21 -38.83 17.74
N ILE A 187 -2.17 -39.40 17.13
CA ILE A 187 -1.72 -40.76 17.39
C ILE A 187 -1.25 -40.92 18.83
N ASP A 188 -0.51 -39.98 19.40
CA ASP A 188 0.02 -40.10 20.76
C ASP A 188 -1.09 -40.27 21.80
N CYS A 189 -2.16 -39.48 21.69
CA CYS A 189 -3.30 -39.59 22.60
C CYS A 189 -4.22 -40.79 22.28
N HIS A 190 -4.52 -41.03 20.99
CA HIS A 190 -5.47 -42.08 20.57
C HIS A 190 -4.86 -43.50 20.52
N SER A 191 -3.53 -43.63 20.49
CA SER A 191 -2.83 -44.92 20.59
C SER A 191 -2.66 -45.40 22.04
N GLY A 192 -3.10 -44.62 23.03
CA GLY A 192 -2.97 -44.95 24.45
C GLY A 192 -1.54 -44.88 24.98
N ARG A 193 -0.57 -44.41 24.19
CA ARG A 193 0.83 -44.21 24.61
C ARG A 193 0.93 -42.89 25.37
N ARG A 194 0.72 -42.91 26.68
CA ARG A 194 0.95 -41.73 27.52
C ARG A 194 2.46 -41.43 27.54
N ARG A 195 2.87 -40.31 26.93
CA ARG A 195 4.13 -39.64 27.30
C ARG A 195 3.74 -38.38 28.08
N PHE A 196 4.16 -38.35 29.35
CA PHE A 196 4.26 -37.11 30.12
C PHE A 196 5.56 -36.41 29.73
#